data_AF-A0A2V9AHY5-F1
#
_entry.id   AF-A0A2V9AHY5-F1
#
_cell.length_a   1.000
_cell.length_b   1.000
_cell.length_c   1.000
_cell.angle_alpha   90.00
_cell.angle_beta   90.00
_cell.angle_gamma   90.00
#
_symmetry.space_group_name_H-M   'P 1'
#
loop_
_entity.id
_entity.type
_entity.pdbx_description
1 polymer ?
#
loop_
_entity_poly.entity_id
_entity_poly.type
_entity_poly.pdbx_seq_one_letter_code
_entity_poly.pdbx_strand_id
1 'polypeptide(L)'
;MRALLTSKWTKAAVFILCLIPLGGLVWRGFHNGLGANPVEFIQLTTGRWTLRFLVFTLCVTPFRKLLNLPDLIRFRRMLGLFAFFYLCLHFLT
;
A
#
# COMPACT_ATOMS: atom_id res chain seq x y z
N MET A 1 8.34 -21.87 -2.59
CA MET A 1 7.95 -20.55 -2.03
C MET A 1 9.12 -19.66 -1.64
N ARG A 2 10.14 -20.14 -0.90
CA ARG A 2 11.32 -19.32 -0.52
C ARG A 2 12.05 -18.69 -1.71
N ALA A 3 12.28 -19.45 -2.79
CA ALA A 3 12.94 -18.94 -4.01
C ALA A 3 12.16 -17.77 -4.68
N LEU A 4 10.83 -17.79 -4.62
CA LEU A 4 9.98 -16.73 -5.18
C LEU A 4 10.08 -15.44 -4.35
N LEU A 5 10.17 -15.52 -3.02
CA LEU A 5 10.26 -14.34 -2.15
C LEU A 5 11.66 -13.69 -2.17
N THR A 6 12.69 -14.45 -2.55
CA THR A 6 14.06 -13.98 -2.59
C THR A 6 14.40 -13.24 -3.89
N SER A 7 13.63 -13.47 -4.97
CA SER A 7 13.81 -12.84 -6.27
C SER A 7 13.67 -11.31 -6.21
N LYS A 8 14.53 -10.60 -6.96
CA LYS A 8 14.51 -9.13 -7.08
C LYS A 8 13.16 -8.63 -7.64
N TRP A 9 12.55 -9.42 -8.52
CA TRP A 9 11.27 -9.12 -9.17
C TRP A 9 10.10 -9.02 -8.19
N THR A 10 10.16 -9.73 -7.06
CA THR A 10 9.10 -9.73 -6.06
C THR A 10 8.98 -8.38 -5.35
N LYS A 11 10.10 -7.69 -5.14
CA LYS A 11 10.07 -6.31 -4.61
C LYS A 11 9.44 -5.35 -5.62
N ALA A 12 9.75 -5.49 -6.90
CA ALA A 12 9.14 -4.68 -7.95
C ALA A 12 7.62 -4.93 -8.05
N ALA A 13 7.19 -6.19 -7.98
CA ALA A 13 5.78 -6.56 -7.98
C ALA A 13 5.03 -5.95 -6.77
N VAL A 14 5.58 -6.05 -5.56
CA VAL A 14 4.98 -5.43 -4.36
C VAL A 14 4.92 -3.91 -4.50
N PHE A 15 5.95 -3.29 -5.06
CA PHE A 15 5.97 -1.84 -5.30
C PHE A 15 4.85 -1.41 -6.25
N ILE A 16 4.68 -2.11 -7.39
CA ILE A 16 3.60 -1.86 -8.34
C ILE A 16 2.24 -2.08 -7.67
N LEU A 17 2.09 -3.16 -6.88
CA LEU A 17 0.87 -3.44 -6.15
C LEU A 17 0.48 -2.29 -5.19
N CYS A 18 1.47 -1.67 -4.55
CA CYS A 18 1.24 -0.53 -3.65
C CYS A 18 0.85 0.77 -4.38
N LEU A 19 1.10 0.86 -5.69
CA LEU A 19 0.70 1.99 -6.54
C LEU A 19 -0.70 1.86 -7.15
N ILE A 20 -1.25 0.63 -7.22
CA ILE A 20 -2.61 0.37 -7.73
C ILE A 20 -3.68 1.29 -7.11
N PRO A 21 -3.71 1.54 -5.79
CA PRO A 21 -4.73 2.39 -5.19
C PRO A 21 -4.69 3.83 -5.69
N LEU A 22 -3.48 4.37 -5.82
CA LEU A 22 -3.24 5.70 -6.34
C LEU A 22 -3.66 5.77 -7.81
N GLY A 23 -3.27 4.79 -8.62
CA GLY A 23 -3.69 4.71 -10.02
C GLY A 23 -5.21 4.63 -10.18
N GLY A 24 -5.89 3.86 -9.33
CA GLY A 24 -7.35 3.77 -9.31
C GLY A 24 -8.03 5.10 -8.91
N LEU A 25 -7.43 5.86 -7.99
CA LEU A 25 -7.92 7.18 -7.61
C LEU A 25 -7.76 8.20 -8.75
N VAL A 26 -6.59 8.22 -9.39
CA VAL A 26 -6.30 9.08 -10.55
C VAL A 26 -7.24 8.77 -11.71
N TRP A 27 -7.44 7.48 -12.03
CA TRP A 27 -8.36 7.04 -13.06
C TRP A 27 -9.78 7.54 -12.80
N ARG A 28 -10.30 7.39 -11.57
CA ARG A 28 -11.62 7.90 -11.18
C ARG A 28 -11.70 9.42 -11.26
N GLY A 29 -10.61 10.13 -10.98
CA GLY A 29 -10.51 11.57 -11.16
C GLY A 29 -10.77 12.00 -12.62
N PHE A 30 -10.18 11.30 -13.59
CA PHE A 30 -10.40 11.60 -15.01
C PHE A 30 -11.75 11.15 -15.55
N HIS A 31 -12.40 10.17 -14.91
CA HIS A 31 -13.67 9.58 -15.39
C HIS A 31 -14.91 10.08 -14.62
N ASN A 32 -14.81 11.22 -13.92
CA ASN A 32 -15.90 11.77 -13.08
C ASN A 32 -16.43 10.77 -12.03
N GLY A 33 -15.60 9.80 -11.62
CA GLY A 33 -15.95 8.72 -10.69
C GLY A 33 -15.73 9.06 -9.22
N LEU A 34 -15.51 10.35 -8.90
CA LEU A 34 -15.27 10.83 -7.54
C LEU A 34 -16.56 11.17 -6.77
N GLY A 35 -17.71 11.13 -7.43
CA GLY A 35 -19.01 11.42 -6.82
C GLY A 35 -19.29 12.91 -6.63
N ALA A 36 -20.26 13.24 -5.78
CA ALA A 36 -20.75 14.61 -5.59
C ALA A 36 -19.75 15.53 -4.88
N ASN A 37 -18.96 15.00 -3.94
CA ASN A 37 -17.92 15.73 -3.23
C ASN A 37 -16.55 15.08 -3.46
N PRO A 38 -15.79 15.53 -4.48
CA PRO A 38 -14.56 14.86 -4.90
C PRO A 38 -13.44 14.97 -3.86
N VAL A 39 -13.38 16.07 -3.10
CA VAL A 39 -12.35 16.30 -2.08
C VAL A 39 -12.50 15.30 -0.93
N GLU A 40 -13.72 15.17 -0.39
CA GLU A 40 -14.01 14.20 0.67
C GLU A 40 -13.71 12.76 0.23
N PHE A 41 -14.07 12.41 -1.01
CA PHE A 41 -13.78 11.08 -1.55
C PHE A 41 -12.27 10.78 -1.60
N ILE A 42 -11.49 11.76 -2.06
CA ILE A 42 -10.02 11.67 -2.11
C ILE A 42 -9.46 11.50 -0.70
N GLN A 43 -9.84 12.37 0.25
CA GLN A 43 -9.36 12.36 1.63
C GLN A 43 -9.67 11.04 2.34
N LEU A 44 -10.91 10.56 2.25
CA LEU A 44 -11.31 9.29 2.85
C LEU A 44 -10.58 8.10 2.20
N THR A 45 -10.34 8.16 0.89
CA THR A 45 -9.65 7.09 0.19
C THR A 45 -8.18 7.04 0.56
N THR A 46 -7.45 8.16 0.49
CA THR A 46 -6.04 8.24 0.89
C THR A 46 -5.85 7.85 2.35
N GLY A 47 -6.70 8.34 3.26
CA GLY A 47 -6.66 8.01 4.69
C GLY A 47 -6.88 6.51 4.96
N ARG A 48 -7.87 5.87 4.31
CA ARG A 48 -8.09 4.42 4.43
C ARG A 48 -6.89 3.61 3.93
N TRP A 49 -6.25 4.02 2.83
CA TRP A 49 -5.09 3.32 2.30
C TRP A 49 -3.87 3.45 3.21
N THR A 50 -3.66 4.61 3.83
CA THR A 50 -2.65 4.80 4.88
C THR A 50 -2.80 3.78 6.01
N LEU A 51 -4.01 3.65 6.57
CA LEU A 51 -4.29 2.69 7.65
C LEU A 51 -4.07 1.25 7.20
N ARG A 52 -4.51 0.88 5.99
CA ARG A 52 -4.28 -0.46 5.43
C ARG A 52 -2.80 -0.80 5.30
N PHE A 53 -1.99 0.11 4.75
CA PHE A 53 -0.54 -0.10 4.64
C PHE A 53 0.15 -0.17 6.00
N LEU A 54 -0.30 0.63 6.98
CA LEU A 54 0.18 0.55 8.35
C LEU A 54 -0.10 -0.83 8.96
N VAL A 55 -1.35 -1.29 8.86
CA VAL A 55 -1.74 -2.63 9.34
C VAL A 55 -0.93 -3.72 8.62
N PHE A 56 -0.81 -3.66 7.29
CA PHE A 56 0.02 -4.62 6.54
C PHE A 56 1.47 -4.63 7.02
N THR A 57 2.05 -3.46 7.30
CA THR A 57 3.41 -3.33 7.83
C THR A 57 3.56 -3.99 9.19
N LEU A 58 2.61 -3.78 10.09
CA LEU A 58 2.60 -4.39 11.43
C LEU A 58 2.40 -5.90 11.35
N CYS A 59 1.52 -6.36 10.46
CA CYS A 59 1.24 -7.77 10.18
C CYS A 59 2.46 -8.54 9.68
N VAL A 60 3.47 -7.92 9.07
CA VAL A 60 4.71 -8.62 8.64
C VAL A 60 5.33 -9.43 9.79
N THR A 61 5.29 -8.91 11.02
CA THR A 61 5.91 -9.56 12.18
C THR A 61 5.19 -10.83 12.67
N PRO A 62 3.85 -10.88 12.84
CA PRO A 62 3.15 -12.11 13.13
C PRO A 62 3.15 -13.08 11.94
N PHE A 63 2.97 -12.60 10.70
CA PHE A 63 2.95 -13.47 9.52
C PHE A 63 4.29 -14.18 9.27
N ARG A 64 5.44 -13.55 9.55
CA ARG A 64 6.74 -14.23 9.45
C ARG A 64 6.83 -15.46 10.37
N LYS A 65 6.18 -15.40 11.56
CA LYS A 65 6.19 -16.45 12.58
C LYS A 65 5.19 -17.54 12.22
N LEU A 66 3.95 -17.15 11.89
CA LEU A 66 2.88 -18.11 11.56
C LEU A 66 3.16 -18.90 10.29
N LEU A 67 3.72 -18.26 9.26
CA LEU A 67 4.00 -18.92 7.98
C LEU A 67 5.40 -19.54 7.90
N ASN A 68 6.25 -19.38 8.92
CA ASN A 68 7.66 -19.79 8.90
C ASN A 68 8.45 -19.24 7.69
N LEU A 69 8.12 -18.03 7.26
CA LEU A 69 8.74 -17.32 6.12
C LEU A 69 9.53 -16.10 6.62
N PRO A 70 10.81 -16.26 7.02
CA PRO A 70 11.62 -15.16 7.55
C PRO A 70 11.86 -14.06 6.51
N ASP A 71 11.85 -14.41 5.22
CA ASP A 71 12.08 -13.49 4.11
C ASP A 71 11.05 -12.36 4.02
N LEU A 72 9.86 -12.50 4.62
CA LEU A 72 8.82 -11.46 4.66
C LEU A 72 9.33 -10.15 5.28
N ILE A 73 10.32 -10.22 6.18
CA ILE A 73 10.88 -9.05 6.87
C ILE A 73 11.42 -8.00 5.89
N ARG A 74 11.88 -8.42 4.71
CA ARG A 74 12.43 -7.52 3.68
C ARG A 74 11.39 -6.54 3.11
N PHE A 75 10.10 -6.87 3.20
CA PHE A 75 9.01 -6.04 2.71
C PHE A 75 8.53 -5.03 3.76
N ARG A 76 8.86 -5.22 5.05
CA ARG A 76 8.41 -4.34 6.15
C ARG A 76 8.75 -2.88 5.90
N ARG A 77 9.99 -2.58 5.50
CA ARG A 77 10.44 -1.20 5.24
C ARG A 77 9.73 -0.59 4.03
N MET A 78 9.52 -1.36 2.97
CA MET A 78 8.83 -0.89 1.76
C MET A 78 7.38 -0.55 2.06
N LEU A 79 6.65 -1.45 2.74
CA LEU A 79 5.26 -1.22 3.12
C LEU A 79 5.12 0.00 4.06
N GLY A 80 6.05 0.17 5.00
CA GLY A 80 6.07 1.34 5.89
C GLY A 80 6.31 2.65 5.15
N LEU A 81 7.20 2.67 4.15
CA LEU A 81 7.42 3.84 3.30
C LEU A 81 6.17 4.20 2.49
N PHE A 82 5.44 3.20 1.97
CA PHE A 82 4.16 3.44 1.31
C PHE A 82 3.09 3.95 2.29
N ALA A 83 3.00 3.40 3.50
CA ALA A 83 2.10 3.94 4.53
C ALA A 83 2.38 5.44 4.78
N PHE A 84 3.65 5.82 4.91
CA PHE A 84 4.04 7.22 5.08
C PHE A 84 3.76 8.07 3.84
N PHE A 85 4.00 7.56 2.64
CA PHE A 85 3.67 8.25 1.39
C PHE A 85 2.17 8.57 1.28
N TYR A 86 1.29 7.59 1.53
CA TYR A 86 -0.16 7.82 1.51
C TYR A 86 -0.61 8.73 2.67
N LEU A 87 0.09 8.72 3.81
CA LEU A 87 -0.14 9.67 4.90
C LEU A 87 0.14 11.10 4.43
N CYS A 88 1.29 11.35 3.78
CA CYS A 88 1.60 12.66 3.21
C CYS A 88 0.57 13.10 2.18
N LEU A 89 0.12 12.20 1.30
CA LEU A 89 -0.96 12.50 0.36
C LEU A 89 -2.25 12.89 1.09
N HIS A 90 -2.64 12.14 2.13
CA HIS A 90 -3.83 12.44 2.92
C HIS A 90 -3.79 13.84 3.57
N PHE A 91 -2.63 14.28 4.06
CA PHE A 91 -2.47 15.62 4.63
C PHE A 91 -2.42 16.74 3.57
N LEU A 92 -2.09 16.42 2.32
CA LEU A 92 -2.01 17.39 1.23
C LEU A 92 -3.35 17.59 0.50
N THR A 93 -4.26 16.61 0.61
CA THR A 93 -5.58 16.59 -0.04
C THR A 93 -6.65 17.18 0.85
#